data_AF-A0A1F4DYZ0-F1
#
_entry.id   AF-A0A1F4DYZ0-F1
#
_cell.length_a   1.000
_cell.length_b   1.000
_cell.length_c   1.000
_cell.angle_alpha   90.00
_cell.angle_beta   90.00
_cell.angle_gamma   90.00
#
_symmetry.space_group_name_H-M   'P 1'
#
loop_
_entity.id
_entity.type
_entity.pdbx_description
1 polymer ?
#
loop_
_entity_poly.entity_id
_entity_poly.type
_entity_poly.pdbx_seq_one_letter_code
_entity_poly.pdbx_strand_id
1 'polypeptide(L)'
;MIAGHPNPFVRQRPELPWPPPTEHDDRSRVIPEKIWELADIKAIAQAQVDQEAETLLSAITDDCIEDLQKLEFTARDVAERILQLQAHHYDKSMWCMRSKRPGVKVPDEQLWFPCDAYVLRVKERVPTTGWEGFLDYYVKLCLTPSKKVIVLISFHPPKLF
;
A
#
# COMPACT_ATOMS: atom_id res chain seq x y z
N MET A 1 8.57 19.84 -14.14
CA MET A 1 7.11 19.74 -13.88
C MET A 1 6.37 19.66 -15.21
N ILE A 2 5.65 18.58 -15.48
CA ILE A 2 4.73 18.50 -16.62
C ILE A 2 3.44 19.19 -16.18
N ALA A 3 3.35 20.50 -16.41
CA ALA A 3 2.13 21.25 -16.13
C ALA A 3 1.00 20.71 -17.02
N GLY A 4 -0.03 20.11 -16.41
CA GLY A 4 -1.22 19.61 -17.12
C GLY A 4 -1.53 18.12 -16.98
N HIS A 5 -0.65 17.30 -16.37
CA HIS A 5 -0.95 15.87 -16.20
C HIS A 5 -2.09 15.66 -15.16
N PRO A 6 -3.13 14.85 -15.46
CA PRO A 6 -4.28 14.68 -14.56
C PRO A 6 -3.93 13.94 -13.27
N ASN A 7 -2.96 13.02 -13.30
CA ASN A 7 -2.46 12.34 -12.11
C ASN A 7 -1.50 13.24 -11.29
N PRO A 8 -1.74 13.46 -9.98
CA PRO A 8 -0.90 14.31 -9.13
C PRO A 8 0.51 13.77 -8.91
N PHE A 9 0.71 12.45 -8.89
CA PHE A 9 2.02 11.83 -8.69
C PHE A 9 2.94 12.07 -9.88
N VAL A 10 2.44 11.92 -11.11
CA VAL A 10 3.22 12.23 -12.33
C VAL A 10 3.57 13.72 -12.41
N ARG A 11 2.71 14.62 -11.90
CA ARG A 11 3.05 16.05 -11.82
C ARG A 11 4.23 16.32 -10.89
N GLN A 12 4.27 15.63 -9.75
CA GLN A 12 5.33 15.76 -8.76
C GLN A 12 6.62 15.04 -9.16
N ARG A 13 6.46 13.92 -9.86
CA ARG A 13 7.52 13.01 -10.29
C ARG A 13 7.41 12.76 -11.79
N PRO A 14 7.81 13.73 -12.63
CA PRO A 14 7.69 13.64 -14.09
C PRO A 14 8.56 12.55 -14.71
N GLU A 15 9.49 11.96 -13.94
CA GLU A 15 10.29 10.81 -14.32
C GLU A 15 9.52 9.47 -14.29
N LEU A 16 8.37 9.41 -13.60
CA LEU A 16 7.56 8.21 -13.56
C LEU A 16 6.95 7.90 -14.94
N PRO A 17 6.86 6.61 -15.32
CA PRO A 17 6.11 6.23 -16.51
C PRO A 17 4.63 6.58 -16.34
N TRP A 18 3.93 6.79 -17.46
CA TRP A 18 2.48 7.05 -17.40
C TRP A 18 1.74 5.85 -16.80
N PRO A 19 0.73 6.08 -15.95
CA PRO A 19 -0.13 5.00 -15.50
C PRO A 19 -0.84 4.37 -16.71
N PRO A 20 -1.04 3.04 -16.73
CA PRO A 20 -1.72 2.40 -17.83
C PRO A 20 -3.20 2.83 -17.89
N PRO A 21 -3.84 2.75 -19.06
CA PRO A 21 -5.24 3.14 -19.22
C PRO A 21 -6.21 2.20 -18.49
N THR A 22 -5.82 0.95 -18.25
CA THR A 22 -6.64 -0.07 -17.57
C THR A 22 -5.78 -0.98 -16.69
N GLU A 23 -6.42 -1.77 -15.82
CA GLU A 23 -5.76 -2.68 -14.88
C GLU A 23 -5.50 -4.09 -15.42
N HIS A 24 -5.82 -4.36 -16.69
CA HIS A 24 -5.93 -5.74 -17.22
C HIS A 24 -4.62 -6.56 -17.21
N ASP A 25 -3.44 -5.92 -17.15
CA ASP A 25 -2.16 -6.63 -17.16
C ASP A 25 -1.16 -6.04 -16.15
N ASP A 26 -0.71 -6.84 -15.19
CA ASP A 26 0.39 -6.53 -14.25
C ASP A 26 1.65 -6.00 -14.95
N ARG A 27 1.99 -6.53 -16.13
CA ARG A 27 3.20 -6.11 -16.84
C ARG A 27 3.13 -4.66 -17.29
N SER A 28 1.93 -4.20 -17.67
CA SER A 28 1.68 -2.81 -18.05
C SER A 28 1.74 -1.83 -16.87
N ARG A 29 1.73 -2.35 -15.63
CA ARG A 29 1.72 -1.57 -14.40
C ARG A 29 3.11 -1.39 -13.79
N VAL A 30 4.15 -2.04 -14.33
CA VAL A 30 5.49 -2.02 -13.75
C VAL A 30 6.10 -0.63 -13.79
N ILE A 31 6.70 -0.22 -12.67
CA ILE A 31 7.57 0.95 -12.58
C ILE A 31 8.99 0.42 -12.38
N PRO A 32 9.97 0.73 -13.26
CA PRO A 32 11.28 0.07 -13.25
C PRO A 32 12.14 0.30 -12.00
N GLU A 33 11.85 1.37 -11.27
CA GLU A 33 12.67 1.82 -10.15
C GLU A 33 11.84 1.96 -8.88
N LYS A 34 12.52 1.77 -7.74
CA LYS A 34 11.97 2.05 -6.41
C LYS A 34 11.64 3.54 -6.28
N ILE A 35 10.49 3.85 -5.72
CA ILE A 35 9.92 5.20 -5.77
C ILE A 35 10.09 5.90 -4.43
N TRP A 36 9.83 5.20 -3.33
CA TRP A 36 9.72 5.77 -2.01
C TRP A 36 10.87 5.33 -1.12
N GLU A 37 11.44 6.28 -0.38
CA GLU A 37 12.42 5.94 0.64
C GLU A 37 11.74 5.27 1.82
N LEU A 38 12.25 4.09 2.20
CA LEU A 38 11.65 3.30 3.27
C LEU A 38 11.76 4.04 4.61
N ALA A 39 12.80 4.85 4.79
CA ALA A 39 12.98 5.71 5.95
C ALA A 39 11.83 6.72 6.11
N ASP A 40 11.39 7.36 5.02
CA ASP A 40 10.28 8.32 5.06
C ASP A 40 8.95 7.63 5.41
N ILE A 41 8.71 6.46 4.82
CA ILE A 41 7.52 5.67 5.13
C ILE A 41 7.52 5.22 6.60
N LYS A 42 8.66 4.75 7.10
CA LYS A 42 8.80 4.35 8.51
C LYS A 42 8.63 5.51 9.48
N ALA A 43 9.09 6.72 9.13
CA ALA A 43 8.86 7.89 9.96
C ALA A 43 7.36 8.19 10.15
N ILE A 44 6.56 8.03 9.09
CA ILE A 44 5.10 8.21 9.16
C ILE A 44 4.43 7.07 9.94
N ALA A 45 4.89 5.82 9.75
CA ALA A 45 4.41 4.70 10.55
C ALA A 45 4.72 4.89 12.05
N GLN A 46 5.91 5.37 12.39
CA GLN A 46 6.26 5.69 13.77
C GLN A 46 5.34 6.78 14.34
N ALA A 47 5.10 7.86 13.58
CA ALA A 47 4.16 8.89 14.00
C ALA A 47 2.73 8.36 14.20
N GLN A 48 2.27 7.40 13.39
CA GLN A 48 0.98 6.73 13.58
C GLN A 48 0.91 5.92 14.87
N VAL A 49 2.01 5.27 15.28
CA VAL A 49 2.10 4.55 16.55
C VAL A 49 2.11 5.53 17.73
N ASP A 50 2.81 6.65 17.60
CA ASP A 50 2.96 7.64 18.65
C ASP A 50 1.69 8.51 18.83
N GLN A 51 0.92 8.72 17.76
CA GLN A 51 -0.25 9.60 17.73
C GLN A 51 -1.52 8.82 17.36
N GLU A 52 -2.29 8.39 18.37
CA GLU A 52 -3.53 7.62 18.14
C GLU A 52 -4.68 8.43 17.51
N ALA A 53 -4.61 9.78 17.53
CA ALA A 53 -5.71 10.65 17.11
C ALA A 53 -5.75 10.98 15.60
N GLU A 54 -4.61 10.91 14.88
CA GLU A 54 -4.58 11.19 13.44
C GLU A 54 -4.32 9.91 12.62
N THR A 55 -5.19 9.64 11.65
CA THR A 55 -5.00 8.56 10.69
C THR A 55 -4.08 9.01 9.56
N LEU A 56 -2.84 8.54 9.61
CA LEU A 56 -1.77 8.76 8.64
C LEU A 56 -1.64 7.62 7.63
N LEU A 57 -2.21 6.45 7.94
CA LEU A 57 -2.22 5.25 7.10
C LEU A 57 -3.62 4.99 6.54
N SER A 58 -3.75 4.69 5.25
CA SER A 58 -5.07 4.44 4.65
C SER A 58 -5.08 3.28 3.65
N ALA A 59 -6.00 2.34 3.86
CA ALA A 59 -6.36 1.32 2.88
C ALA A 59 -7.26 1.91 1.77
N ILE A 60 -6.94 1.60 0.51
CA ILE A 60 -7.59 2.22 -0.65
C ILE A 60 -8.31 1.26 -1.60
N THR A 61 -8.19 -0.05 -1.37
CA THR A 61 -9.00 -1.07 -2.07
C THR A 61 -9.91 -1.77 -1.08
N ASP A 62 -11.07 -2.21 -1.57
CA ASP A 62 -12.07 -2.90 -0.74
C ASP A 62 -11.50 -4.23 -0.22
N ASP A 63 -10.81 -4.99 -1.08
CA ASP A 63 -10.10 -6.23 -0.68
C ASP A 63 -9.10 -6.01 0.47
N CYS A 64 -8.33 -4.91 0.43
CA CYS A 64 -7.40 -4.59 1.51
C CYS A 64 -8.12 -4.25 2.81
N ILE A 65 -9.24 -3.51 2.71
CA ILE A 65 -10.06 -3.19 3.88
C ILE A 65 -10.65 -4.48 4.49
N GLU A 66 -11.17 -5.37 3.65
CA GLU A 66 -11.70 -6.67 4.09
C GLU A 66 -10.63 -7.54 4.74
N ASP A 67 -9.42 -7.57 4.18
CA ASP A 67 -8.31 -8.33 4.73
C ASP A 67 -7.86 -7.79 6.10
N LEU A 68 -7.74 -6.46 6.23
CA LEU A 68 -7.45 -5.84 7.53
C LEU A 68 -8.54 -6.12 8.57
N GLN A 69 -9.82 -6.12 8.16
CA GLN A 69 -10.93 -6.47 9.03
C GLN A 69 -10.87 -7.92 9.50
N LYS A 70 -10.55 -8.88 8.62
CA LYS A 70 -10.41 -10.30 8.98
C LYS A 70 -9.30 -10.54 10.00
N LEU A 71 -8.23 -9.74 9.92
CA LEU A 71 -7.11 -9.80 10.87
C LEU A 71 -7.35 -8.97 12.14
N GLU A 72 -8.46 -8.24 12.21
CA GLU A 72 -8.75 -7.28 13.29
C GLU A 72 -7.64 -6.22 13.44
N PHE A 73 -6.95 -5.89 12.34
CA PHE A 73 -5.85 -4.94 12.34
C PHE A 73 -6.37 -3.51 12.43
N THR A 74 -5.82 -2.78 13.40
CA THR A 74 -5.94 -1.33 13.52
C THR A 74 -4.89 -0.62 12.66
N ALA A 75 -5.02 0.71 12.52
CA ALA A 75 -3.99 1.52 11.88
C ALA A 75 -2.62 1.39 12.59
N ARG A 76 -2.62 1.15 13.90
CA ARG A 76 -1.42 0.91 14.70
C ARG A 76 -0.78 -0.43 14.34
N ASP A 77 -1.54 -1.52 14.23
CA ASP A 77 -1.02 -2.84 13.86
C ASP A 77 -0.38 -2.80 12.47
N VAL A 78 -1.03 -2.11 11.53
CA VAL A 78 -0.50 -1.85 10.18
C VAL A 78 0.83 -1.08 10.25
N ALA A 79 0.89 -0.03 11.07
CA ALA A 79 2.11 0.74 11.27
C ALA A 79 3.26 -0.12 11.83
N GLU A 80 2.97 -0.98 12.80
CA GLU A 80 3.95 -1.90 13.39
C GLU A 80 4.49 -2.90 12.35
N ARG A 81 3.67 -3.36 11.40
CA ARG A 81 4.14 -4.20 10.28
C ARG A 81 5.03 -3.41 9.32
N ILE A 82 4.70 -2.15 9.03
CA ILE A 82 5.56 -1.28 8.19
C ILE A 82 6.92 -1.04 8.85
N LEU A 83 6.96 -0.87 10.18
CA LEU A 83 8.22 -0.66 10.93
C LEU A 83 9.17 -1.87 10.85
N GLN A 84 8.64 -3.08 10.65
CA GLN A 84 9.43 -4.31 10.46
C GLN A 84 10.05 -4.44 9.07
N LEU A 85 9.60 -3.67 8.07
CA LEU A 85 10.13 -3.75 6.71
C LEU A 85 11.63 -3.42 6.66
N GLN A 86 12.35 -4.00 5.72
CA GLN A 86 13.79 -3.82 5.52
C GLN A 86 14.03 -3.73 4.01
N ALA A 87 15.20 -3.23 3.60
CA ALA A 87 15.52 -3.09 2.18
C ALA A 87 15.39 -4.41 1.40
N HIS A 88 15.77 -5.54 2.01
CA HIS A 88 15.67 -6.86 1.37
C HIS A 88 14.24 -7.40 1.25
N HIS A 89 13.25 -6.77 1.89
CA HIS A 89 11.84 -7.12 1.73
C HIS A 89 11.22 -6.51 0.47
N TYR A 90 11.91 -5.58 -0.20
CA TYR A 90 11.41 -4.97 -1.45
C TYR A 90 11.28 -6.02 -2.55
N ASP A 91 10.13 -6.04 -3.23
CA ASP A 91 9.85 -6.91 -4.37
C ASP A 91 9.93 -6.14 -5.68
N LYS A 92 9.06 -5.14 -5.87
CA LYS A 92 8.94 -4.37 -7.11
C LYS A 92 8.15 -3.07 -6.90
N SER A 93 8.20 -2.20 -7.90
CA SER A 93 7.37 -1.00 -7.95
C SER A 93 6.34 -1.11 -9.07
N MET A 94 5.12 -0.66 -8.82
CA MET A 94 4.04 -0.72 -9.79
C MET A 94 2.93 0.30 -9.53
N TRP A 95 2.23 0.67 -10.60
CA TRP A 95 0.97 1.39 -10.53
C TRP A 95 -0.11 0.49 -9.92
N CYS A 96 -0.72 0.95 -8.82
CA CYS A 96 -1.87 0.34 -8.18
C CYS A 96 -3.11 1.22 -8.34
N MET A 97 -4.26 0.60 -8.56
CA MET A 97 -5.53 1.31 -8.73
C MET A 97 -6.34 1.22 -7.43
N ARG A 98 -6.92 2.33 -6.96
CA ARG A 98 -7.87 2.31 -5.83
C ARG A 98 -9.23 1.79 -6.29
N SER A 99 -10.01 1.24 -5.35
CA SER A 99 -11.41 0.88 -5.61
C SER A 99 -12.24 2.10 -6.02
N LYS A 100 -13.08 1.91 -7.05
CA LYS A 100 -14.11 2.87 -7.46
C LYS A 100 -15.30 2.75 -6.51
N ARG A 101 -15.49 3.76 -5.65
CA ARG A 101 -16.64 3.79 -4.74
C ARG A 101 -17.92 4.21 -5.48
N PRO A 102 -19.06 3.52 -5.28
CA PRO A 102 -20.33 3.93 -5.87
C PRO A 102 -20.66 5.40 -5.58
N GLY A 103 -21.13 6.12 -6.59
CA GLY A 103 -21.51 7.54 -6.46
C GLY A 103 -20.34 8.55 -6.43
N VAL A 104 -19.08 8.10 -6.40
CA VAL A 104 -17.90 8.98 -6.42
C VAL A 104 -17.30 9.02 -7.82
N LYS A 105 -17.39 10.18 -8.49
CA LYS A 105 -16.76 10.41 -9.80
C LYS A 105 -15.33 10.90 -9.63
N VAL A 106 -14.36 10.04 -9.88
CA VAL A 106 -12.93 10.37 -9.94
C VAL A 106 -12.43 9.98 -11.34
N PRO A 107 -11.69 10.85 -12.05
CA PRO A 107 -11.08 10.50 -13.34
C PRO A 107 -10.20 9.26 -13.21
N ASP A 108 -10.21 8.38 -14.20
CA ASP A 108 -9.49 7.09 -14.13
C ASP A 108 -7.99 7.29 -13.92
N GLU A 109 -7.42 8.36 -14.46
CA GLU A 109 -6.01 8.72 -14.30
C GLU A 109 -5.66 9.07 -12.84
N GLN A 110 -6.62 9.52 -12.04
CA GLN A 110 -6.45 9.85 -10.63
C GLN A 110 -6.68 8.64 -9.69
N LEU A 111 -7.08 7.50 -10.24
CA LEU A 111 -7.24 6.26 -9.48
C LEU A 111 -5.90 5.53 -9.28
N TRP A 112 -4.87 5.95 -10.00
CA TRP A 112 -3.55 5.31 -10.01
C TRP A 112 -2.58 5.91 -9.00
N PHE A 113 -1.95 5.03 -8.23
CA PHE A 113 -0.96 5.33 -7.21
C PHE A 113 0.35 4.58 -7.54
N PRO A 114 1.50 5.26 -7.56
CA PRO A 114 2.78 4.59 -7.73
C PRO A 114 3.16 3.94 -6.39
N CYS A 115 3.19 2.62 -6.33
CA CYS A 115 3.46 1.90 -5.09
C CYS A 115 4.76 1.11 -5.16
N ASP A 116 5.48 1.06 -4.04
CA ASP A 116 6.53 0.07 -3.81
C ASP A 116 5.93 -1.11 -3.04
N ALA A 117 6.10 -2.32 -3.57
CA ALA A 117 5.64 -3.56 -2.97
C ALA A 117 6.77 -4.22 -2.16
N TYR A 118 6.39 -4.77 -1.02
CA TYR A 118 7.26 -5.48 -0.10
C TYR A 118 6.61 -6.81 0.31
N VAL A 119 7.43 -7.82 0.59
CA VAL A 119 6.98 -9.10 1.14
C VAL A 119 7.60 -9.28 2.53
N LEU A 120 6.75 -9.38 3.54
CA LEU A 120 7.15 -9.53 4.93
C LEU A 120 6.57 -10.83 5.49
N ARG A 121 7.44 -11.72 5.96
CA ARG A 121 7.03 -12.96 6.60
C ARG A 121 7.06 -12.81 8.12
N VAL A 122 5.89 -12.88 8.76
CA VAL A 122 5.75 -12.70 10.22
C VAL A 122 5.14 -13.95 10.84
N LYS A 123 5.61 -14.31 12.04
CA LYS A 123 4.93 -15.31 12.85
C LYS A 123 3.72 -14.65 13.52
N GLU A 124 2.53 -15.14 13.21
CA GLU A 124 1.27 -14.57 13.64
C GLU A 124 0.47 -15.57 14.47
N ARG A 125 -0.39 -15.01 15.34
CA ARG A 125 -1.42 -15.75 16.07
C ARG A 125 -2.74 -15.08 15.79
N VAL A 126 -3.71 -15.80 15.24
CA VAL A 126 -5.06 -15.31 14.99
C VAL A 126 -5.92 -15.62 16.22
N PRO A 127 -6.33 -14.63 17.04
CA PRO A 127 -7.01 -14.90 18.29
C PRO A 127 -8.34 -15.63 18.11
N THR A 128 -9.09 -15.30 17.05
CA THR A 128 -10.43 -15.82 16.76
C THR A 128 -10.44 -17.31 16.41
N THR A 129 -9.40 -17.81 15.74
CA THR A 129 -9.28 -19.22 15.32
C THR A 129 -8.30 -20.03 16.16
N GLY A 130 -7.47 -19.35 16.96
CA GLY A 130 -6.36 -19.97 17.69
C GLY A 130 -5.21 -20.43 16.78
N TRP A 131 -5.25 -20.10 15.49
CA TRP A 131 -4.21 -20.48 14.54
C TRP A 131 -2.90 -19.75 14.85
N GLU A 132 -1.79 -20.47 14.81
CA GLU A 132 -0.43 -19.93 14.92
C GLU A 132 0.41 -20.42 13.75
N GLY A 133 1.16 -19.53 13.11
CA GLY A 133 2.00 -19.90 11.99
C GLY A 133 2.72 -18.71 11.37
N PHE A 134 3.29 -18.90 10.18
CA PHE A 134 3.87 -17.81 9.40
C PHE A 134 2.88 -17.31 8.36
N LEU A 135 2.71 -16.00 8.26
CA LEU A 135 1.96 -15.33 7.21
C LEU A 135 2.92 -14.47 6.37
N ASP A 136 2.75 -14.54 5.05
CA ASP A 136 3.40 -13.63 4.12
C ASP A 136 2.46 -12.45 3.86
N TYR A 137 2.89 -11.27 4.31
CA TYR A 137 2.24 -9.99 4.06
C TYR A 137 2.80 -9.36 2.79
N TYR A 138 1.92 -9.04 1.86
CA TYR A 138 2.25 -8.29 0.65
C TYR A 138 1.82 -6.85 0.87
N VAL A 139 2.78 -5.98 1.16
CA VAL A 139 2.57 -4.59 1.56
C VAL A 139 2.94 -3.68 0.41
N LYS A 140 1.99 -2.94 -0.16
CA LYS A 140 2.25 -1.91 -1.18
C LYS A 140 2.05 -0.53 -0.58
N LEU A 141 3.05 0.33 -0.77
CA LEU A 141 3.16 1.61 -0.07
C LEU A 141 3.28 2.74 -1.08
N CYS A 142 2.49 3.80 -0.88
CA CYS A 142 2.56 5.03 -1.66
C CYS A 142 2.53 6.24 -0.72
N LEU A 143 3.47 7.18 -0.88
CA LEU A 143 3.46 8.43 -0.13
C LEU A 143 2.69 9.51 -0.89
N THR A 144 1.62 10.02 -0.29
CA THR A 144 0.80 11.07 -0.92
C THR A 144 1.49 12.45 -0.87
N PRO A 145 1.11 13.37 -1.76
CA PRO A 145 1.45 14.79 -1.65
C PRO A 145 1.23 15.40 -0.26
N SER A 146 0.21 14.93 0.46
CA SER A 146 -0.18 15.37 1.79
C SER A 146 0.57 14.67 2.92
N LYS A 147 1.68 13.98 2.63
CA LYS A 147 2.51 13.25 3.60
C LYS A 147 1.75 12.16 4.36
N LYS A 148 0.72 11.59 3.75
CA LYS A 148 0.03 10.38 4.25
C LYS A 148 0.56 9.16 3.51
N VAL A 149 0.58 8.00 4.15
CA VAL A 149 0.92 6.75 3.48
C VAL A 149 -0.36 6.03 3.12
N ILE A 150 -0.52 5.82 1.82
CA ILE A 150 -1.49 4.86 1.30
C ILE A 150 -0.86 3.49 1.44
N VAL A 151 -1.60 2.60 2.10
CA VAL A 151 -1.17 1.24 2.42
C VAL A 151 -2.13 0.27 1.76
N LEU A 152 -1.60 -0.65 0.98
CA LEU A 152 -2.32 -1.82 0.51
C LEU A 152 -1.67 -3.03 1.13
N ILE A 153 -2.27 -3.57 2.19
CA ILE A 153 -1.89 -4.86 2.74
C ILE A 153 -2.86 -5.89 2.22
N SER A 154 -2.32 -6.87 1.52
CA SER A 154 -3.00 -8.14 1.28
C SER A 154 -2.20 -9.24 1.98
N PHE A 155 -2.90 -10.24 2.50
CA PHE A 155 -2.27 -11.45 2.99
C PHE A 155 -2.91 -12.65 2.30
N HIS A 156 -2.11 -13.64 1.98
CA HIS A 156 -2.63 -14.92 1.54
C HIS A 156 -2.46 -15.88 2.72
N PRO A 157 -3.55 -16.28 3.41
CA PRO A 157 -3.42 -17.33 4.41
C PRO A 157 -2.81 -18.55 3.71
N PRO A 158 -1.91 -19.30 4.37
CA PRO A 158 -1.46 -20.57 3.84
C PRO A 158 -2.71 -21.38 3.52
N LYS A 159 -2.77 -21.97 2.32
CA LYS A 159 -3.82 -22.94 2.00
C LYS A 159 -3.75 -24.01 3.08
N LEU A 160 -4.68 -23.95 4.03
CA LEU A 160 -4.86 -25.02 5.00
C LEU A 160 -5.30 -26.22 4.16
N PHE A 161 -4.43 -27.23 4.08
CA PHE A 161 -4.72 -28.51 3.45
C PHE A 161 -5.81 -29.24 4.23
#